data_AF-A0A2H1FY65-F1
#
_entry.id   AF-A0A2H1FY65-F1
#
_cell.length_a   1.000
_cell.length_b   1.000
_cell.length_c   1.000
_cell.angle_alpha   90.00
_cell.angle_beta   90.00
_cell.angle_gamma   90.00
#
_symmetry.space_group_name_H-M   'P 1'
#
loop_
_entity.id
_entity.type
_entity.pdbx_description
1 polymer ?
#
loop_
_entity_poly.entity_id
_entity_poly.type
_entity_poly.pdbx_seq_one_letter_code
_entity_poly.pdbx_strand_id
1 'polypeptide(L)'
;MKSIRLCIVAVVAFCAAVGFARGLRDIQDQNKKARPTIFPKSLDRSKIWSPDHPIRYNNGTHIDDKYAFFRHLGGGQEGSVDLYVDHMSGDIVVVKQMSSVARNQIPVEVSDDFLEVTTSWPTEIEAGLLLAGDVAEPYVPILDYFVLQSSTESCWAMVSPLLANRTLLNLAEKEKDQGGRTVHEIDSIYRPVVENLLEGLQSLHAKGLCHNDIKPNNIFIRDSTFWLLGDLGNQRTGECD
;
A
#
# COMPACT_ATOMS: atom_id res chain seq x y z
N MET A 1 -53.42 4.86 0.32
CA MET A 1 -52.64 4.14 1.37
C MET A 1 -52.00 2.83 0.89
N LYS A 2 -52.70 1.90 0.23
CA LYS A 2 -52.11 0.62 -0.24
C LYS A 2 -50.98 0.79 -1.29
N SER A 3 -51.15 1.71 -2.24
CA SER A 3 -50.14 1.99 -3.29
C SER A 3 -48.81 2.52 -2.72
N ILE A 4 -48.87 3.44 -1.74
CA ILE A 4 -47.67 4.00 -1.09
C ILE A 4 -46.88 2.91 -0.34
N ARG A 5 -47.57 2.00 0.37
CA ARG A 5 -46.90 0.88 1.05
C ARG A 5 -46.22 -0.08 0.07
N LEU A 6 -46.83 -0.33 -1.10
CA LEU A 6 -46.24 -1.17 -2.14
C LEU A 6 -44.96 -0.55 -2.71
N CYS A 7 -44.97 0.77 -2.96
CA CYS A 7 -43.78 1.50 -3.42
C CYS A 7 -42.65 1.46 -2.38
N ILE A 8 -42.95 1.67 -1.10
CA ILE A 8 -41.93 1.62 -0.04
C ILE A 8 -41.30 0.22 0.05
N VAL A 9 -42.11 -0.85 0.02
CA VAL A 9 -41.60 -2.23 0.04
C VAL A 9 -40.74 -2.51 -1.19
N ALA A 10 -41.14 -2.05 -2.38
CA ALA A 10 -40.36 -2.22 -3.60
C ALA A 10 -39.00 -1.50 -3.54
N VAL A 11 -38.97 -0.26 -3.02
CA VAL A 11 -37.72 0.50 -2.83
C VAL A 11 -36.80 -0.18 -1.83
N VAL A 12 -37.33 -0.64 -0.69
CA VAL A 12 -36.54 -1.35 0.33
C VAL A 12 -35.99 -2.67 -0.23
N ALA A 13 -36.81 -3.45 -0.94
CA ALA A 13 -36.37 -4.69 -1.58
C ALA A 13 -35.30 -4.44 -2.65
N PHE A 14 -35.45 -3.37 -3.44
CA PHE A 14 -34.44 -2.97 -4.42
C PHE A 14 -33.12 -2.56 -3.75
N CYS A 15 -33.16 -1.72 -2.71
CA CYS A 15 -31.97 -1.35 -1.95
C CYS A 15 -31.29 -2.57 -1.31
N ALA A 16 -32.06 -3.50 -0.77
CA ALA A 16 -31.53 -4.74 -0.20
C ALA A 16 -30.88 -5.63 -1.27
N ALA A 17 -31.49 -5.76 -2.45
CA ALA A 17 -30.92 -6.51 -3.57
C ALA A 17 -29.63 -5.89 -4.09
N VAL A 18 -29.56 -4.55 -4.21
CA VAL A 18 -28.33 -3.83 -4.57
C VAL A 18 -27.26 -4.02 -3.50
N GLY A 19 -27.61 -3.91 -2.22
CA GLY A 19 -26.70 -4.14 -1.10
C GLY A 19 -26.14 -5.57 -1.09
N PHE A 20 -27.00 -6.56 -1.30
CA PHE A 20 -26.60 -7.97 -1.37
C PHE A 20 -25.72 -8.26 -2.59
N ALA A 21 -26.05 -7.71 -3.75
CA ALA A 21 -25.23 -7.84 -4.95
C ALA A 21 -23.84 -7.20 -4.78
N ARG A 22 -23.76 -6.05 -4.09
CA ARG A 22 -22.48 -5.44 -3.70
C ARG A 22 -21.71 -6.34 -2.74
N GLY A 23 -22.36 -6.84 -1.69
CA GLY A 23 -21.73 -7.75 -0.74
C GLY A 23 -21.20 -9.03 -1.40
N LEU A 24 -21.92 -9.61 -2.36
CA LEU A 24 -21.43 -10.77 -3.13
C LEU A 24 -20.20 -10.43 -3.97
N ARG A 25 -20.16 -9.25 -4.61
CA ARG A 25 -18.98 -8.79 -5.35
C ARG A 25 -17.80 -8.55 -4.42
N ASP A 26 -18.02 -7.93 -3.26
CA ASP A 26 -16.99 -7.71 -2.26
C ASP A 26 -16.42 -9.05 -1.76
N ILE A 27 -17.26 -10.06 -1.51
CA ILE A 27 -16.80 -11.41 -1.12
C ILE A 27 -15.96 -12.04 -2.23
N GLN A 28 -16.37 -11.91 -3.50
CA GLN A 28 -15.60 -12.43 -4.63
C GLN A 28 -14.23 -11.72 -4.76
N ASP A 29 -14.21 -10.40 -4.59
CA ASP A 29 -12.99 -9.60 -4.60
C ASP A 29 -12.06 -10.00 -3.43
N GLN A 30 -12.61 -10.15 -2.22
CA GLN A 30 -11.84 -10.61 -1.05
C GLN A 30 -11.27 -12.03 -1.25
N ASN A 31 -12.02 -12.93 -1.88
CA ASN A 31 -11.52 -14.27 -2.22
C ASN A 31 -10.39 -14.22 -3.27
N LYS A 32 -10.46 -13.30 -4.24
CA LYS A 32 -9.35 -13.05 -5.19
C LYS A 32 -8.15 -12.45 -4.45
N LYS A 33 -8.38 -11.54 -3.50
CA LYS A 33 -7.37 -10.93 -2.63
C LYS A 33 -6.68 -11.95 -1.71
N ALA A 34 -7.35 -13.01 -1.29
CA ALA A 34 -6.77 -14.06 -0.46
C ALA A 34 -5.72 -14.93 -1.17
N ARG A 35 -5.66 -14.94 -2.51
CA ARG A 35 -4.68 -15.74 -3.26
C ARG A 35 -3.27 -15.11 -3.20
N PRO A 36 -2.21 -15.93 -3.03
CA PRO A 36 -0.84 -15.44 -3.09
C PRO A 36 -0.51 -14.83 -4.44
N THR A 37 0.34 -13.81 -4.44
CA THR A 37 0.92 -13.26 -5.67
C THR A 37 2.11 -14.10 -6.08
N ILE A 38 2.15 -14.53 -7.33
CA ILE A 38 3.23 -15.36 -7.88
C ILE A 38 4.25 -14.44 -8.57
N PHE A 39 5.29 -14.04 -7.85
CA PHE A 39 6.31 -13.17 -8.42
C PHE A 39 7.15 -13.89 -9.50
N PRO A 40 7.40 -13.25 -10.66
CA PRO A 40 8.24 -13.81 -11.72
C PRO A 40 9.64 -14.20 -11.22
N LYS A 41 10.15 -15.34 -11.69
CA LYS A 41 11.51 -15.81 -11.36
C LYS A 41 12.63 -14.93 -11.92
N SER A 42 12.32 -14.06 -12.88
CA SER A 42 13.27 -13.11 -13.46
C SER A 42 13.54 -11.90 -12.56
N LEU A 43 12.75 -11.69 -11.51
CA LEU A 43 13.01 -10.65 -10.52
C LEU A 43 14.22 -11.03 -9.68
N ASP A 44 15.07 -10.05 -9.45
CA ASP A 44 16.29 -10.22 -8.67
C ASP A 44 15.96 -10.38 -7.18
N ARG A 45 16.05 -11.62 -6.70
CA ARG A 45 15.80 -11.97 -5.29
C ARG A 45 16.93 -11.52 -4.35
N SER A 46 18.10 -11.15 -4.87
CA SER A 46 19.18 -10.60 -4.04
C SER A 46 18.82 -9.24 -3.43
N LYS A 47 17.76 -8.58 -3.93
CA LYS A 47 17.18 -7.37 -3.34
C LYS A 47 16.42 -7.63 -2.04
N ILE A 48 16.09 -8.88 -1.72
CA ILE A 48 15.46 -9.25 -0.47
C ILE A 48 16.57 -9.43 0.58
N TRP A 49 16.58 -8.56 1.58
CA TRP A 49 17.60 -8.50 2.62
C TRP A 49 17.00 -8.82 3.99
N SER A 50 17.74 -9.51 4.84
CA SER A 50 17.34 -9.78 6.24
C SER A 50 17.30 -8.49 7.06
N PRO A 51 16.20 -8.20 7.76
CA PRO A 51 16.14 -7.03 8.63
C PRO A 51 16.97 -7.23 9.89
N ASP A 52 17.59 -6.15 10.39
CA ASP A 52 18.46 -6.20 11.57
C ASP A 52 17.74 -6.79 12.80
N HIS A 53 16.44 -6.52 12.93
CA HIS A 53 15.58 -7.05 14.00
C HIS A 53 14.24 -7.51 13.38
N PRO A 54 14.14 -8.80 13.00
CA PRO A 54 12.96 -9.36 12.35
C PRO A 54 11.70 -9.35 13.22
N ILE A 55 11.88 -9.36 14.55
CA ILE A 55 10.80 -9.31 15.54
C ILE A 55 11.05 -8.10 16.43
N ARG A 56 10.04 -7.25 16.57
CA ARG A 56 10.10 -6.02 17.39
C ARG A 56 8.91 -5.93 18.32
N TYR A 57 9.05 -5.16 19.41
CA TYR A 57 8.03 -5.02 20.43
C TYR A 57 7.47 -3.60 20.51
N ASN A 58 6.15 -3.46 20.48
CA ASN A 58 5.45 -2.20 20.65
C ASN A 58 4.93 -2.07 22.09
N ASN A 59 5.33 -1.00 22.78
CA ASN A 59 4.83 -0.67 24.13
C ASN A 59 3.74 0.43 24.14
N GLY A 60 3.27 0.86 22.97
CA GLY A 60 2.29 1.90 22.76
C GLY A 60 2.88 3.30 22.53
N THR A 61 4.15 3.50 22.88
CA THR A 61 4.87 4.77 22.64
C THR A 61 6.13 4.59 21.80
N HIS A 62 6.70 3.39 21.80
CA HIS A 62 7.92 3.05 21.07
C HIS A 62 7.80 1.65 20.46
N ILE A 63 8.50 1.44 19.36
CA ILE A 63 8.84 0.13 18.82
C ILE A 63 10.33 -0.09 19.11
N ASP A 64 10.60 -0.99 20.06
CA ASP A 64 11.90 -1.14 20.73
C ASP A 64 12.50 0.23 21.12
N ASP A 65 13.83 0.36 21.03
CA ASP A 65 14.55 1.63 21.20
C ASP A 65 14.72 2.40 19.88
N LYS A 66 14.27 1.84 18.74
CA LYS A 66 14.55 2.40 17.41
C LYS A 66 13.53 3.46 16.98
N TYR A 67 12.25 3.20 17.18
CA TYR A 67 11.19 4.07 16.66
C TYR A 67 10.33 4.65 17.78
N ALA A 68 10.33 5.97 17.94
CA ALA A 68 9.41 6.67 18.86
C ALA A 68 8.16 7.16 18.14
N PHE A 69 6.98 6.86 18.67
CA PHE A 69 5.71 7.28 18.09
C PHE A 69 5.64 8.81 18.02
N PHE A 70 5.28 9.31 16.83
CA PHE A 70 5.12 10.74 16.58
C PHE A 70 3.66 11.12 16.38
N ARG A 71 2.97 10.46 15.44
CA ARG A 71 1.60 10.86 15.06
C ARG A 71 0.87 9.79 14.25
N HIS A 72 -0.41 9.57 14.56
CA HIS A 72 -1.30 8.78 13.70
C HIS A 72 -1.68 9.52 12.40
N LEU A 73 -1.57 8.84 11.24
CA LEU A 73 -1.98 9.39 9.94
C LEU A 73 -3.33 8.88 9.47
N GLY A 74 -3.62 7.60 9.68
CA GLY A 74 -4.88 7.00 9.29
C GLY A 74 -4.91 5.50 9.49
N GLY A 75 -6.08 4.91 9.38
CA GLY A 75 -6.27 3.46 9.46
C GLY A 75 -7.56 3.03 8.78
N GLY A 76 -7.63 1.75 8.44
CA GLY A 76 -8.75 1.14 7.73
C GLY A 76 -8.72 -0.38 7.79
N GLN A 77 -9.40 -1.03 6.85
CA GLN A 77 -9.48 -2.51 6.80
C GLN A 77 -8.13 -3.20 6.54
N GLU A 78 -7.16 -2.46 6.00
CA GLU A 78 -5.83 -2.99 5.63
C GLU A 78 -4.76 -2.72 6.69
N GLY A 79 -5.09 -1.95 7.73
CA GLY A 79 -4.25 -1.73 8.90
C GLY A 79 -4.20 -0.27 9.35
N SER A 80 -3.12 0.11 10.02
CA SER A 80 -2.86 1.48 10.46
C SER A 80 -1.58 2.04 9.85
N VAL A 81 -1.53 3.36 9.70
CA VAL A 81 -0.37 4.11 9.22
C VAL A 81 -0.08 5.21 10.24
N ASP A 82 1.14 5.16 10.77
CA ASP A 82 1.59 5.99 11.87
C ASP A 82 2.97 6.57 11.52
N LEU A 83 3.25 7.77 12.01
CA LEU A 83 4.58 8.39 11.93
C LEU A 83 5.38 8.07 13.17
N TYR A 84 6.65 7.77 12.97
CA TYR A 84 7.64 7.55 14.01
C TYR A 84 8.90 8.37 13.75
N VAL A 85 9.61 8.73 14.81
CA VAL A 85 10.98 9.22 14.72
C VAL A 85 11.91 8.02 14.77
N ASP A 86 12.74 7.83 13.74
CA ASP A 86 13.83 6.85 13.76
C ASP A 86 15.01 7.45 14.56
N HIS A 87 15.33 6.85 15.71
CA HIS A 87 16.41 7.34 16.57
C HIS A 87 17.81 7.13 16.01
N MET A 88 17.97 6.27 15.00
CA MET A 88 19.26 6.03 14.36
C MET A 88 19.60 7.13 13.35
N SER A 89 18.64 7.57 12.54
CA SER A 89 18.88 8.63 11.54
C SER A 89 18.42 10.01 11.99
N GLY A 90 17.46 10.10 12.92
CA GLY A 90 16.77 11.33 13.31
C GLY A 90 15.61 11.71 12.39
N ASP A 91 15.33 10.91 11.36
CA ASP A 91 14.26 11.20 10.40
C ASP A 91 12.88 10.79 10.92
N ILE A 92 11.84 11.44 10.39
CA ILE A 92 10.47 10.97 10.55
C ILE A 92 10.18 9.95 9.44
N VAL A 93 9.79 8.75 9.84
CA VAL A 93 9.43 7.63 8.97
C VAL A 93 7.95 7.29 9.10
N VAL A 94 7.43 6.61 8.08
CA VAL A 94 6.07 6.07 8.07
C VAL A 94 6.16 4.59 8.42
N VAL A 95 5.39 4.16 9.42
CA VAL A 95 5.23 2.75 9.78
C VAL A 95 3.80 2.34 9.45
N LYS A 96 3.66 1.39 8.50
CA LYS A 96 2.39 0.76 8.15
C LYS A 96 2.28 -0.56 8.88
N GLN A 97 1.37 -0.65 9.84
CA GLN A 97 0.99 -1.90 10.50
C GLN A 97 -0.10 -2.56 9.67
N MET A 98 0.07 -3.83 9.30
CA MET A 98 -0.78 -4.50 8.32
C MET A 98 -1.75 -5.45 9.02
N SER A 99 -3.05 -5.27 8.77
CA SER A 99 -4.10 -6.20 9.20
C SER A 99 -4.52 -7.17 8.09
N SER A 100 -3.96 -7.00 6.89
CA SER A 100 -4.24 -7.86 5.74
C SER A 100 -3.68 -9.27 5.94
N VAL A 101 -4.32 -10.25 5.30
CA VAL A 101 -3.90 -11.66 5.39
C VAL A 101 -2.52 -11.82 4.74
N ALA A 102 -1.54 -12.20 5.56
CA ALA A 102 -0.24 -12.67 5.12
C ALA A 102 -0.41 -13.96 4.30
N ARG A 103 -0.44 -13.82 2.98
CA ARG A 103 -0.82 -14.87 2.03
C ARG A 103 0.33 -15.38 1.18
N ASN A 104 1.42 -14.62 1.07
CA ASN A 104 2.63 -15.02 0.38
C ASN A 104 3.51 -15.82 1.34
N GLN A 105 4.15 -16.89 0.87
CA GLN A 105 5.18 -17.56 1.67
C GLN A 105 6.40 -16.65 1.78
N ILE A 106 7.05 -16.67 2.95
CA ILE A 106 8.30 -15.94 3.13
C ILE A 106 9.38 -16.59 2.23
N PRO A 107 10.11 -15.80 1.43
CA PRO A 107 11.20 -16.30 0.61
C PRO A 107 12.29 -16.99 1.46
N VAL A 108 12.92 -18.01 0.88
CA VAL A 108 13.94 -18.82 1.56
C VAL A 108 15.16 -18.01 1.99
N GLU A 109 15.38 -16.87 1.34
CA GLU A 109 16.47 -15.95 1.64
C GLU A 109 16.40 -15.36 3.05
N VAL A 110 15.18 -15.23 3.60
CA VAL A 110 14.92 -14.60 4.92
C VAL A 110 14.00 -15.46 5.80
N SER A 111 13.67 -16.69 5.40
CA SER A 111 12.68 -17.50 6.12
C SER A 111 13.11 -17.88 7.53
N ASP A 112 14.41 -18.07 7.75
CA ASP A 112 14.97 -18.46 9.06
C ASP A 112 14.79 -17.34 10.09
N ASP A 113 14.78 -16.08 9.65
CA ASP A 113 14.61 -14.89 10.50
C ASP A 113 13.21 -14.82 11.15
N PHE A 114 12.22 -15.47 10.55
CA PHE A 114 10.81 -15.39 10.95
C PHE A 114 10.20 -16.73 11.36
N LEU A 115 10.93 -17.85 11.21
CA LEU A 115 10.40 -19.21 11.30
C LEU A 115 9.66 -19.51 12.62
N GLU A 116 10.10 -18.91 13.71
CA GLU A 116 9.49 -19.10 15.04
C GLU A 116 8.13 -18.40 15.19
N VAL A 117 7.81 -17.44 14.32
CA VAL A 117 6.63 -16.57 14.46
C VAL A 117 5.66 -16.75 13.31
N THR A 118 6.14 -16.84 12.07
CA THR A 118 5.29 -16.97 10.88
C THR A 118 6.04 -17.56 9.70
N THR A 119 5.30 -18.15 8.77
CA THR A 119 5.81 -18.67 7.49
C THR A 119 5.26 -17.91 6.28
N SER A 120 4.40 -16.92 6.53
CA SER A 120 3.82 -16.07 5.50
C SER A 120 3.95 -14.58 5.82
N TRP A 121 3.97 -13.79 4.76
CA TRP A 121 4.04 -12.33 4.81
C TRP A 121 3.08 -11.65 3.81
N PRO A 122 2.83 -10.35 3.98
CA PRO A 122 2.04 -9.57 3.03
C PRO A 122 2.74 -9.43 1.67
N THR A 123 1.96 -9.50 0.59
CA THR A 123 2.44 -9.28 -0.78
C THR A 123 3.18 -7.95 -0.96
N GLU A 124 2.77 -6.91 -0.24
CA GLU A 124 3.35 -5.57 -0.36
C GLU A 124 4.82 -5.52 0.05
N ILE A 125 5.23 -6.30 1.05
CA ILE A 125 6.63 -6.39 1.50
C ILE A 125 7.48 -7.00 0.37
N GLU A 126 7.08 -8.16 -0.15
CA GLU A 126 7.80 -8.82 -1.26
C GLU A 126 7.86 -7.94 -2.51
N ALA A 127 6.75 -7.30 -2.86
CA ALA A 127 6.67 -6.42 -4.01
C ALA A 127 7.60 -5.21 -3.85
N GLY A 128 7.56 -4.54 -2.69
CA GLY A 128 8.39 -3.37 -2.42
C GLY A 128 9.89 -3.72 -2.42
N LEU A 129 10.29 -4.84 -1.83
CA LEU A 129 11.69 -5.28 -1.84
C LEU A 129 12.19 -5.60 -3.26
N LEU A 130 11.39 -6.31 -4.06
CA LEU A 130 11.78 -6.70 -5.42
C LEU A 130 11.77 -5.52 -6.41
N LEU A 131 10.85 -4.56 -6.24
CA LEU A 131 10.61 -3.47 -7.20
C LEU A 131 11.31 -2.17 -6.81
N ALA A 132 11.34 -1.80 -5.53
CA ALA A 132 11.84 -0.50 -5.05
C ALA A 132 13.32 -0.51 -4.65
N GLY A 133 14.07 -1.55 -5.01
CA GLY A 133 15.47 -1.73 -4.59
C GLY A 133 16.49 -0.74 -5.16
N ASP A 134 16.08 0.21 -6.01
CA ASP A 134 16.94 1.29 -6.51
C ASP A 134 16.19 2.64 -6.44
N VAL A 135 16.89 3.72 -6.12
CA VAL A 135 16.35 5.09 -5.96
C VAL A 135 15.76 5.63 -7.27
N ALA A 136 16.17 5.04 -8.40
CA ALA A 136 15.64 5.36 -9.73
C ALA A 136 14.27 4.71 -10.01
N GLU A 137 13.85 3.71 -9.23
CA GLU A 137 12.61 2.99 -9.49
C GLU A 137 11.38 3.81 -9.02
N PRO A 138 10.26 3.73 -9.74
CA PRO A 138 9.07 4.56 -9.50
C PRO A 138 8.20 4.01 -8.37
N TYR A 139 8.79 3.43 -7.32
CA TYR A 139 8.06 2.82 -6.20
C TYR A 139 8.50 3.42 -4.87
N VAL A 140 7.60 3.44 -3.90
CA VAL A 140 7.95 3.85 -2.53
C VAL A 140 8.95 2.85 -1.93
N PRO A 141 10.15 3.29 -1.50
CA PRO A 141 11.17 2.37 -0.97
C PRO A 141 10.83 1.87 0.43
N ILE A 142 11.29 0.65 0.73
CA ILE A 142 11.22 0.03 2.05
C ILE A 142 12.53 0.27 2.79
N LEU A 143 12.43 0.80 4.01
CA LEU A 143 13.56 1.06 4.90
C LEU A 143 13.76 -0.01 5.97
N ASP A 144 12.67 -0.60 6.45
CA ASP A 144 12.64 -1.66 7.47
C ASP A 144 11.35 -2.47 7.33
N TYR A 145 11.36 -3.71 7.77
CA TYR A 145 10.18 -4.56 7.84
C TYR A 145 10.37 -5.63 8.92
N PHE A 146 9.32 -5.92 9.67
CA PHE A 146 9.41 -6.82 10.83
C PHE A 146 8.02 -7.30 11.25
N VAL A 147 7.99 -8.34 12.08
CA VAL A 147 6.81 -8.71 12.84
C VAL A 147 6.79 -7.90 14.14
N LEU A 148 5.75 -7.10 14.30
CA LEU A 148 5.51 -6.29 15.47
C LEU A 148 4.67 -7.07 16.48
N GLN A 149 5.22 -7.29 17.67
CA GLN A 149 4.54 -7.93 18.78
C GLN A 149 4.03 -6.87 19.77
N SER A 150 2.78 -7.01 20.17
CA SER A 150 2.19 -6.30 21.30
C SER A 150 1.80 -7.30 22.40
N SER A 151 1.25 -6.81 23.51
CA SER A 151 0.75 -7.67 24.59
C SER A 151 -0.42 -8.58 24.19
N THR A 152 -1.14 -8.24 23.10
CA THR A 152 -2.38 -8.92 22.71
C THR A 152 -2.34 -9.54 21.33
N GLU A 153 -1.47 -9.07 20.44
CA GLU A 153 -1.46 -9.48 19.03
C GLU A 153 -0.09 -9.29 18.39
N SER A 154 0.10 -9.96 17.24
CA SER A 154 1.25 -9.72 16.37
C SER A 154 0.75 -9.35 14.97
N CYS A 155 1.44 -8.43 14.32
CA CYS A 155 1.13 -8.00 12.96
C CYS A 155 2.42 -7.74 12.19
N TRP A 156 2.33 -7.71 10.86
CA TRP A 156 3.44 -7.26 10.04
C TRP A 156 3.51 -5.74 10.03
N ALA A 157 4.72 -5.20 10.09
CA ALA A 157 4.99 -3.78 9.94
C ALA A 157 6.02 -3.55 8.84
N MET A 158 5.81 -2.46 8.09
CA MET A 158 6.71 -2.00 7.03
C MET A 158 7.00 -0.52 7.23
N VAL A 159 8.26 -0.14 7.05
CA VAL A 159 8.75 1.23 7.25
C VAL A 159 9.15 1.82 5.91
N SER A 160 8.73 3.04 5.65
CA SER A 160 9.09 3.81 4.45
C SER A 160 9.41 5.27 4.79
N PRO A 161 10.05 6.04 3.90
CA PRO A 161 10.30 7.46 4.12
C PRO A 161 9.00 8.25 4.18
N LEU A 162 8.97 9.32 5.00
CA LEU A 162 7.90 10.30 4.91
C LEU A 162 8.04 11.15 3.64
N LEU A 163 7.14 10.95 2.68
CA LEU A 163 7.10 11.72 1.44
C LEU A 163 6.41 13.07 1.68
N ALA A 164 7.22 14.13 1.82
CA ALA A 164 6.79 15.47 2.24
C ALA A 164 5.69 16.09 1.35
N ASN A 165 5.68 15.78 0.05
CA ASN A 165 4.74 16.34 -0.91
C ASN A 165 3.41 15.58 -0.99
N ARG A 166 3.16 14.62 -0.08
CA ARG A 166 1.92 13.85 0.05
C ARG A 166 1.53 13.14 -1.26
N THR A 167 0.24 12.89 -1.46
CA THR A 167 -0.29 12.09 -2.58
C THR A 167 -0.81 12.99 -3.71
N LEU A 168 -0.98 12.41 -4.90
CA LEU A 168 -1.60 13.08 -6.05
C LEU A 168 -3.02 13.56 -5.73
N LEU A 169 -3.75 12.86 -4.85
CA LEU A 169 -5.04 13.33 -4.36
C LEU A 169 -4.92 14.71 -3.69
N ASN A 170 -3.95 14.88 -2.79
CA ASN A 170 -3.74 16.15 -2.11
C ASN A 170 -3.27 17.25 -3.07
N LEU A 171 -2.49 16.91 -4.10
CA LEU A 171 -2.13 17.85 -5.15
C LEU A 171 -3.36 18.30 -5.94
N ALA A 172 -4.21 17.36 -6.37
CA ALA A 172 -5.42 17.67 -7.12
C ALA A 172 -6.39 18.55 -6.31
N GLU A 173 -6.54 18.29 -5.00
CA GLU A 173 -7.31 19.14 -4.09
C GLU A 173 -6.73 20.55 -4.01
N LYS A 174 -5.42 20.68 -3.83
CA LYS A 174 -4.73 21.97 -3.79
C LYS A 174 -4.88 22.76 -5.09
N GLU A 175 -4.74 22.11 -6.24
CA GLU A 175 -4.94 22.73 -7.56
C GLU A 175 -6.36 23.26 -7.75
N LYS A 176 -7.35 22.47 -7.30
CA LYS A 176 -8.75 22.86 -7.32
C LYS A 176 -9.03 24.06 -6.42
N ASP A 177 -8.45 24.07 -5.21
CA ASP A 177 -8.69 25.13 -4.21
C ASP A 177 -8.01 26.45 -4.57
N GLN A 178 -6.81 26.39 -5.16
CA GLN A 178 -6.10 27.58 -5.65
C GLN A 178 -6.81 28.20 -6.85
N GLY A 179 -7.37 27.36 -7.74
CA GLY A 179 -8.02 27.80 -8.97
C GLY A 179 -7.08 28.57 -9.89
N GLY A 180 -7.65 29.26 -10.89
CA GLY A 180 -6.93 30.20 -11.74
C GLY A 180 -6.11 29.59 -12.89
N ARG A 181 -5.88 28.28 -12.90
CA ARG A 181 -5.33 27.56 -14.06
C ARG A 181 -6.43 26.85 -14.84
N THR A 182 -6.34 26.93 -16.16
CA THR A 182 -7.14 26.14 -17.09
C THR A 182 -6.69 24.69 -17.06
N VAL A 183 -7.56 23.78 -17.53
CA VAL A 183 -7.21 22.36 -17.69
C VAL A 183 -5.98 22.18 -18.58
N HIS A 184 -5.83 23.01 -19.61
CA HIS A 184 -4.68 22.95 -20.52
C HIS A 184 -3.36 23.34 -19.82
N GLU A 185 -3.37 24.35 -18.96
CA GLU A 185 -2.20 24.75 -18.18
C GLU A 185 -1.81 23.67 -17.16
N ILE A 186 -2.80 23.07 -16.48
CA ILE A 186 -2.56 21.94 -15.56
C ILE A 186 -1.93 20.76 -16.31
N ASP A 187 -2.51 20.38 -17.44
CA ASP A 187 -1.98 19.31 -18.28
C ASP A 187 -0.55 19.61 -18.76
N SER A 188 -0.28 20.82 -19.26
CA SER A 188 1.07 21.20 -19.70
C SER A 188 2.11 21.15 -18.58
N ILE A 189 1.71 21.42 -17.33
CA ILE A 189 2.62 21.38 -16.18
C ILE A 189 2.92 19.94 -15.76
N TYR A 190 1.91 19.09 -15.69
CA TYR A 190 2.03 17.76 -15.10
C TYR A 190 2.22 16.62 -16.11
N ARG A 191 1.99 16.85 -17.41
CA ARG A 191 2.17 15.84 -18.46
C ARG A 191 3.52 15.13 -18.40
N PRO A 192 4.67 15.82 -18.25
CA PRO A 192 5.97 15.13 -18.22
C PRO A 192 6.10 14.15 -17.05
N VAL A 193 5.61 14.51 -15.86
CA VAL A 193 5.70 13.60 -14.70
C VAL A 193 4.68 12.47 -14.76
N VAL A 194 3.52 12.71 -15.39
CA VAL A 194 2.54 11.65 -15.70
C VAL A 194 3.13 10.66 -16.71
N GLU A 195 3.85 11.12 -17.74
CA GLU A 195 4.53 10.25 -18.70
C GLU A 195 5.57 9.35 -18.00
N ASN A 196 6.41 9.90 -17.11
CA ASN A 196 7.33 9.11 -16.29
C ASN A 196 6.62 8.05 -15.42
N LEU A 197 5.47 8.39 -14.82
CA LEU A 197 4.67 7.45 -14.05
C LEU A 197 4.14 6.29 -14.93
N LEU A 198 3.68 6.61 -16.15
CA LEU A 198 3.18 5.63 -17.11
C LEU A 198 4.30 4.70 -17.61
N GLU A 199 5.51 5.21 -17.81
CA GLU A 199 6.69 4.38 -18.10
C GLU A 199 7.00 3.40 -16.95
N GLY A 200 6.86 3.85 -15.70
CA GLY A 200 6.96 2.99 -14.53
C GLY A 200 5.92 1.86 -14.51
N LEU A 201 4.67 2.16 -14.85
CA LEU A 201 3.63 1.14 -15.01
C LEU A 201 3.91 0.20 -16.18
N GLN A 202 4.42 0.71 -17.30
CA GLN A 202 4.83 -0.12 -18.43
C GLN A 202 5.95 -1.09 -18.03
N SER A 203 6.93 -0.63 -17.24
CA SER A 203 8.00 -1.46 -16.68
C SER A 203 7.45 -2.55 -15.75
N LEU A 204 6.44 -2.24 -14.93
CA LEU A 204 5.74 -3.23 -14.11
C LEU A 204 5.06 -4.30 -14.98
N HIS A 205 4.31 -3.88 -15.99
CA HIS A 205 3.61 -4.78 -16.91
C HIS A 205 4.58 -5.64 -17.72
N ALA A 206 5.74 -5.10 -18.12
CA ALA A 206 6.78 -5.86 -18.82
C ALA A 206 7.38 -6.99 -17.94
N LYS A 207 7.35 -6.83 -16.61
CA LYS A 207 7.70 -7.89 -15.65
C LYS A 207 6.55 -8.89 -15.47
N GLY A 208 5.40 -8.72 -16.12
CA GLY A 208 4.22 -9.58 -15.99
C GLY A 208 3.41 -9.31 -14.73
N LEU A 209 3.60 -8.15 -14.10
CA LEU A 209 2.95 -7.75 -12.86
C LEU A 209 1.95 -6.62 -13.13
N CYS A 210 0.85 -6.60 -12.40
CA CYS A 210 -0.19 -5.56 -12.45
C CYS A 210 -0.38 -4.99 -11.03
N HIS A 211 -0.44 -3.66 -10.90
CA HIS A 211 -0.58 -3.00 -9.60
C HIS A 211 -1.98 -3.21 -8.99
N ASN A 212 -3.03 -3.16 -9.83
CA ASN A 212 -4.44 -3.39 -9.50
C ASN A 212 -5.06 -2.47 -8.43
N ASP A 213 -4.41 -1.35 -8.11
CA ASP A 213 -4.97 -0.33 -7.21
C ASP A 213 -4.41 1.06 -7.51
N ILE A 214 -4.37 1.40 -8.80
CA ILE A 214 -3.92 2.72 -9.26
C ILE A 214 -5.02 3.74 -8.98
N LYS A 215 -4.76 4.61 -8.02
CA LYS A 215 -5.63 5.73 -7.65
C LYS A 215 -4.79 6.90 -7.15
N PRO A 216 -5.30 8.15 -7.19
CA PRO A 216 -4.54 9.32 -6.76
C PRO A 216 -3.97 9.25 -5.33
N ASN A 217 -4.58 8.47 -4.43
CA ASN A 217 -4.08 8.31 -3.07
C ASN A 217 -2.88 7.35 -2.95
N ASN A 218 -2.63 6.53 -3.98
CA ASN A 218 -1.51 5.57 -4.04
C ASN A 218 -0.37 6.07 -4.95
N ILE A 219 -0.48 7.30 -5.44
CA ILE A 219 0.57 7.99 -6.19
C ILE A 219 1.15 9.07 -5.28
N PHE A 220 2.41 8.93 -4.91
CA PHE A 220 3.10 9.84 -4.01
C PHE A 220 4.01 10.77 -4.78
N ILE A 221 4.12 12.01 -4.30
CA ILE A 221 4.95 13.01 -4.95
C ILE A 221 6.31 12.99 -4.27
N ARG A 222 7.36 12.58 -4.99
CA ARG A 222 8.74 12.75 -4.51
C ARG A 222 9.14 14.20 -4.71
N ASP A 223 9.04 14.66 -5.95
CA ASP A 223 9.41 16.00 -6.38
C ASP A 223 8.61 16.43 -7.63
N SER A 224 8.92 17.58 -8.21
CA SER A 224 8.21 18.12 -9.38
C SER A 224 8.41 17.30 -10.66
N THR A 225 9.38 16.39 -10.68
CA THR A 225 9.77 15.60 -11.86
C THR A 225 9.48 14.12 -11.72
N PHE A 226 9.26 13.65 -10.48
CA PHE A 226 9.14 12.23 -10.19
C PHE A 226 8.04 11.92 -9.16
N TRP A 227 7.14 11.02 -9.55
CA TRP A 227 6.10 10.47 -8.69
C TRP A 227 6.34 8.97 -8.47
N LEU A 228 5.94 8.47 -7.31
CA LEU A 228 6.14 7.11 -6.85
C LEU A 228 4.80 6.39 -6.74
N LEU A 229 4.77 5.14 -7.17
CA LEU A 229 3.69 4.20 -6.92
C LEU A 229 3.88 3.59 -5.52
N GLY A 230 2.84 3.62 -4.71
CA GLY A 230 2.81 2.95 -3.42
C GLY A 230 1.61 2.02 -3.31
N ASP A 231 1.52 1.32 -2.17
CA ASP A 231 0.43 0.40 -1.87
C ASP A 231 0.31 -0.76 -2.87
N LEU A 232 1.35 -1.60 -2.87
CA LEU A 232 1.48 -2.77 -3.73
C LEU A 232 0.73 -3.99 -3.17
N GLY A 233 -0.15 -3.79 -2.19
CA GLY A 233 -0.90 -4.83 -1.50
C GLY A 233 -1.86 -5.62 -2.38
N ASN A 234 -2.23 -5.11 -3.56
CA ASN A 234 -3.15 -5.77 -4.50
C ASN A 234 -2.47 -6.34 -5.75
N GLN A 235 -1.13 -6.33 -5.80
CA GLN A 235 -0.38 -6.72 -7.00
C GLN A 235 -0.65 -8.16 -7.43
N ARG A 236 -0.81 -8.40 -8.75
CA ARG A 236 -1.03 -9.73 -9.34
C ARG A 236 -0.17 -9.98 -10.58
N THR A 237 -0.11 -11.24 -10.99
CA THR A 237 0.64 -11.70 -12.16
C THR A 237 -0.31 -11.95 -13.32
N GLY A 238 -0.08 -11.30 -14.46
CA GLY A 238 -0.81 -11.53 -15.71
C GLY A 238 -2.29 -11.14 -15.76
N GLU A 239 -2.89 -10.73 -14.64
CA GLU A 239 -4.28 -10.27 -14.54
C GLU A 239 -4.31 -8.80 -14.11
N CYS A 240 -4.37 -7.92 -15.11
CA CYS A 240 -4.65 -6.50 -14.91
C CYS A 240 -6.17 -6.33 -15.04
N ASP A 241 -6.84 -5.97 -13.95
CA ASP A 241 -8.29 -5.72 -13.91
C ASP A 241 -8.64 -4.28 -14.31
#